data_AF-A0A4W5Q575-F1
#
_entry.id   AF-A0A4W5Q575-F1
#
_cell.length_a   1.000
_cell.length_b   1.000
_cell.length_c   1.000
_cell.angle_alpha   90.00
_cell.angle_beta   90.00
_cell.angle_gamma   90.00
#
_symmetry.space_group_name_H-M   'P 1'
#
loop_
_entity.id
_entity.type
_entity.pdbx_description
1 polymer ?
#
loop_
_entity_poly.entity_id
_entity_poly.type
_entity_poly.pdbx_seq_one_letter_code
_entity_poly.pdbx_strand_id
1 'polypeptide(L)'
;AVLTIQPTSSQIFSGESVTLRCNIQRGEVTDWKYTWRKDGVDFLSREHEYEISEVKISDCGDKCLGTHIDQKKHSEFSDSVIQTVTALPKASVKIVTTQDPLYFGTTVKLHCDISDFTGWTYHWLINKEQISGQTSKTATISL
;
A
#
# COMPACT_ATOMS: atom_id res chain seq x y z
N ALA A 1 -9.76 -13.87 -18.88
CA ALA A 1 -9.23 -12.48 -18.79
C ALA A 1 -7.90 -12.52 -18.04
N VAL A 2 -7.10 -11.45 -18.05
CA VAL A 2 -5.88 -11.33 -17.25
C VAL A 2 -6.00 -10.14 -16.32
N LEU A 3 -5.93 -10.39 -15.01
CA LEU A 3 -5.99 -9.35 -13.99
C LEU A 3 -4.58 -8.88 -13.65
N THR A 4 -4.39 -7.56 -13.61
CA THR A 4 -3.12 -6.90 -13.28
C THR A 4 -3.36 -5.83 -12.23
N ILE A 5 -2.33 -5.51 -11.43
CA ILE A 5 -2.39 -4.51 -10.36
C ILE A 5 -1.34 -3.41 -10.59
N GLN A 6 -1.72 -2.18 -10.30
CA GLN A 6 -0.86 -1.00 -10.35
C GLN A 6 -0.89 -0.26 -9.00
N PRO A 7 0.27 0.18 -8.48
CA PRO A 7 1.61 -0.08 -9.00
C PRO A 7 2.00 -1.56 -8.91
N THR A 8 2.89 -2.04 -9.78
CA THR A 8 3.40 -3.44 -9.78
C THR A 8 4.41 -3.69 -8.65
N SER A 9 4.28 -2.94 -7.54
CA SER A 9 5.14 -3.07 -6.37
C SER A 9 5.05 -4.49 -5.82
N SER A 10 6.19 -5.04 -5.39
CA SER A 10 6.22 -6.32 -4.69
C SER A 10 5.61 -6.25 -3.29
N GLN A 11 5.43 -5.04 -2.75
CA GLN A 11 4.91 -4.79 -1.42
C GLN A 11 3.87 -3.67 -1.47
N ILE A 12 2.67 -3.97 -0.97
CA ILE A 12 1.59 -3.00 -0.75
C ILE A 12 1.34 -2.93 0.76
N PHE A 13 1.22 -1.73 1.31
CA PHE A 13 0.85 -1.52 2.71
C PHE A 13 -0.64 -1.30 2.85
N SER A 14 -1.19 -1.71 3.99
CA SER A 14 -2.57 -1.42 4.35
C SER A 14 -2.85 0.09 4.30
N GLY A 15 -3.91 0.50 3.61
CA GLY A 15 -4.30 1.90 3.43
C GLY A 15 -3.73 2.58 2.19
N GLU A 16 -2.85 1.92 1.42
CA GLU A 16 -2.46 2.43 0.10
C GLU A 16 -3.62 2.28 -0.92
N SER A 17 -3.58 3.11 -1.98
CA SER A 17 -4.48 2.97 -3.14
C SER A 17 -3.80 2.15 -4.23
N VAL A 18 -4.57 1.25 -4.85
CA VAL A 18 -4.13 0.43 -5.99
C VAL A 18 -5.21 0.39 -7.06
N THR A 19 -4.80 0.22 -8.31
CA THR A 19 -5.72 0.03 -9.44
C THR A 19 -5.62 -1.38 -9.97
N LEU A 20 -6.74 -2.08 -9.96
CA LEU A 20 -6.91 -3.35 -10.64
C LEU A 20 -7.28 -3.09 -12.10
N ARG A 21 -6.68 -3.84 -13.03
CA ARG A 21 -6.95 -3.74 -14.47
C ARG A 21 -7.19 -5.10 -15.08
N CYS A 22 -8.33 -5.22 -15.76
CA CYS A 22 -8.77 -6.43 -16.45
C CYS A 22 -8.47 -6.37 -17.94
N ASN A 23 -7.47 -7.14 -18.39
CA ASN A 23 -7.03 -7.16 -19.78
C ASN A 23 -7.64 -8.37 -20.53
N ILE A 24 -8.20 -8.13 -21.71
CA ILE A 24 -8.80 -9.15 -22.58
C ILE A 24 -8.16 -9.01 -23.97
N GLN A 25 -7.54 -10.07 -24.47
CA GLN A 25 -6.68 -10.00 -25.66
C GLN A 25 -7.43 -9.89 -27.00
N ARG A 26 -8.71 -10.25 -27.07
CA ARG A 26 -9.48 -10.24 -28.31
C ARG A 26 -10.51 -9.10 -28.26
N GLY A 27 -10.30 -8.01 -28.99
CA GLY A 27 -11.23 -6.87 -29.05
C GLY A 27 -10.74 -5.65 -28.28
N GLU A 28 -11.44 -4.53 -28.45
CA GLU A 28 -11.18 -3.27 -27.76
C GLU A 28 -11.83 -3.26 -26.38
N VAL A 29 -11.31 -2.46 -25.44
CA VAL A 29 -11.88 -2.34 -24.08
C VAL A 29 -13.39 -2.02 -24.11
N THR A 30 -13.82 -1.19 -25.05
CA THR A 30 -15.20 -0.78 -25.25
C THR A 30 -16.14 -1.89 -25.71
N ASP A 31 -15.60 -3.02 -26.21
CA ASP A 31 -16.39 -4.18 -26.67
C ASP A 31 -16.93 -5.03 -25.49
N TRP A 32 -16.46 -4.76 -24.28
CA TRP A 32 -16.68 -5.61 -23.11
C TRP A 32 -17.46 -4.90 -22.00
N LYS A 33 -18.22 -5.71 -21.25
CA LYS A 33 -18.67 -5.41 -19.89
C LYS A 33 -17.84 -6.26 -18.93
N TYR A 34 -17.42 -5.69 -17.83
CA TYR A 34 -16.54 -6.34 -16.87
C TYR A 34 -17.32 -6.77 -15.64
N THR A 35 -17.17 -8.04 -15.26
CA THR A 35 -17.60 -8.56 -13.97
C THR A 35 -16.39 -8.63 -13.07
N TRP A 36 -16.43 -7.89 -11.97
CA TRP A 36 -15.41 -7.87 -10.93
C TRP A 36 -15.89 -8.73 -9.77
N ARG A 37 -15.01 -9.57 -9.24
CA ARG A 37 -15.23 -10.32 -8.00
C ARG A 37 -14.31 -9.77 -6.93
N LYS A 38 -14.88 -9.17 -5.90
CA LYS A 38 -14.16 -8.67 -4.72
C LYS A 38 -14.79 -9.23 -3.46
N ASP A 39 -13.98 -9.80 -2.56
CA ASP A 39 -14.45 -10.42 -1.32
C ASP A 39 -15.58 -11.46 -1.53
N GLY A 40 -15.54 -12.17 -2.65
CA GLY A 40 -16.57 -13.15 -3.05
C GLY A 40 -17.86 -12.55 -3.61
N VAL A 41 -17.96 -11.22 -3.73
CA VAL A 41 -19.11 -10.51 -4.28
C VAL A 41 -18.82 -10.06 -5.70
N ASP A 42 -19.73 -10.39 -6.62
CA ASP A 42 -19.64 -10.01 -8.03
C ASP A 42 -20.39 -8.68 -8.28
N PHE A 43 -19.76 -7.77 -9.02
CA PHE A 43 -20.40 -6.55 -9.51
C PHE A 43 -20.01 -6.26 -10.96
N LEU A 44 -20.88 -5.55 -11.68
CA LEU A 44 -20.71 -5.23 -13.10
C LEU A 44 -20.19 -3.81 -13.28
N SER A 45 -19.29 -3.62 -14.24
CA SER A 45 -18.76 -2.32 -14.64
C SER A 45 -18.59 -2.23 -16.16
N ARG A 46 -18.62 -1.00 -16.69
CA ARG A 46 -18.15 -0.70 -18.06
C ARG A 46 -16.66 -0.41 -18.09
N GLU A 47 -16.06 -0.13 -16.94
CA GLU A 47 -14.65 0.17 -16.80
C GLU A 47 -13.84 -1.11 -16.65
N HIS A 48 -12.78 -1.19 -17.45
CA HIS A 48 -11.76 -2.25 -17.35
C HIS A 48 -10.77 -2.04 -16.21
N GLU A 49 -10.85 -0.90 -15.53
CA GLU A 49 -10.05 -0.54 -14.37
C GLU A 49 -10.95 -0.33 -13.16
N TYR A 50 -10.47 -0.73 -11.99
CA TYR A 50 -11.16 -0.61 -10.71
C TYR A 50 -10.17 -0.16 -9.64
N GLU A 51 -10.38 1.02 -9.09
CA GLU A 51 -9.54 1.57 -8.03
C GLU A 51 -10.01 1.06 -6.65
N ILE A 52 -9.04 0.60 -5.85
CA ILE A 52 -9.21 0.31 -4.44
C ILE A 52 -8.48 1.41 -3.68
N SER A 53 -9.23 2.37 -3.13
CA SER A 53 -8.66 3.53 -2.47
C SER A 53 -7.91 3.21 -1.18
N GLU A 54 -8.34 2.15 -0.47
CA GLU A 54 -7.73 1.70 0.78
C GLU A 54 -7.67 0.18 0.81
N VAL A 55 -6.49 -0.37 0.57
CA VAL A 55 -6.27 -1.82 0.61
C VAL A 55 -6.24 -2.33 2.05
N LYS A 56 -6.96 -3.42 2.32
CA LYS A 56 -6.96 -4.08 3.64
C LYS A 56 -6.16 -5.37 3.62
N ILE A 57 -5.70 -5.80 4.79
CA ILE A 57 -4.99 -7.09 4.96
C ILE A 57 -5.87 -8.28 4.55
N SER A 58 -7.19 -8.13 4.68
CA SER A 58 -8.18 -9.12 4.24
C SER A 58 -8.41 -9.15 2.74
N ASP A 59 -8.02 -8.10 2.00
CA ASP A 59 -8.31 -7.99 0.57
C ASP A 59 -7.46 -9.02 -0.17
N CYS A 60 -8.11 -10.06 -0.67
CA CYS A 60 -7.44 -11.12 -1.40
C CYS A 60 -8.40 -11.83 -2.36
N GLY A 61 -7.83 -12.45 -3.39
CA GLY A 61 -8.60 -13.32 -4.27
C GLY A 61 -9.44 -12.59 -5.32
N ASP A 62 -9.21 -11.30 -5.55
CA ASP A 62 -9.90 -10.52 -6.58
C ASP A 62 -9.76 -11.16 -7.96
N LYS A 63 -10.85 -11.15 -8.75
CA LYS A 63 -10.89 -11.69 -10.11
C LYS A 63 -11.68 -10.78 -11.03
N CYS A 64 -11.44 -10.91 -12.32
CA CYS A 64 -12.26 -10.26 -13.33
C CYS A 64 -12.66 -11.20 -14.48
N LEU A 65 -13.79 -10.91 -15.11
CA LEU A 65 -14.30 -11.60 -16.29
C LEU A 65 -14.85 -10.55 -17.27
N GLY A 66 -14.68 -10.77 -18.57
CA GLY A 66 -15.32 -9.94 -19.59
C GLY A 66 -16.49 -10.65 -20.27
N THR A 67 -17.59 -9.93 -20.46
CA THR A 67 -18.73 -10.32 -21.30
C THR A 67 -18.80 -9.40 -22.50
N HIS A 68 -18.71 -9.94 -23.71
CA HIS A 68 -18.80 -9.13 -24.91
C HIS A 68 -20.23 -8.57 -25.05
N ILE A 69 -20.35 -7.31 -25.47
CA ILE A 69 -21.64 -6.62 -25.50
C ILE A 69 -22.57 -7.19 -26.58
N ASP A 70 -22.05 -7.33 -27.80
CA ASP A 70 -22.85 -7.75 -28.97
C ASP A 70 -22.76 -9.24 -29.27
N GLN A 71 -21.63 -9.86 -28.98
CA GLN A 71 -21.44 -11.30 -29.12
C GLN A 71 -21.85 -11.95 -27.80
N LYS A 72 -22.72 -12.97 -27.81
CA LYS A 72 -23.08 -13.77 -26.62
C LYS A 72 -21.89 -14.64 -26.14
N LYS A 73 -20.74 -14.03 -25.93
CA LYS A 73 -19.47 -14.65 -25.55
C LYS A 73 -18.96 -13.98 -24.28
N HIS A 74 -18.31 -14.76 -23.45
CA HIS A 74 -17.60 -14.28 -22.28
C HIS A 74 -16.20 -14.89 -22.26
N SER A 75 -15.27 -14.21 -21.62
CA SER A 75 -14.00 -14.82 -21.22
C SER A 75 -14.23 -15.71 -20.00
N GLU A 76 -13.28 -16.60 -19.72
CA GLU A 76 -13.17 -17.17 -18.38
C GLU A 76 -12.72 -16.10 -17.37
N PHE A 77 -12.99 -16.35 -16.09
CA PHE A 77 -12.44 -15.54 -15.00
C PHE A 77 -10.91 -15.55 -15.05
N SER A 78 -10.30 -14.43 -14.66
CA SER A 78 -8.86 -14.38 -14.45
C SER A 78 -8.44 -15.28 -13.28
N ASP A 79 -7.15 -15.61 -13.27
CA ASP A 79 -6.51 -16.03 -12.03
C ASP A 79 -6.66 -14.95 -10.96
N SER A 80 -6.71 -15.37 -9.70
CA SER A 80 -6.70 -14.44 -8.58
C SER A 80 -5.34 -13.79 -8.49
N VAL A 81 -5.30 -12.47 -8.34
CA VAL A 81 -4.09 -11.79 -7.92
C VAL A 81 -3.99 -11.94 -6.39
N ILE A 82 -2.91 -12.58 -5.92
CA ILE A 82 -2.59 -12.67 -4.51
C ILE A 82 -1.89 -11.37 -4.12
N GLN A 83 -2.58 -10.53 -3.37
CA GLN A 83 -2.01 -9.31 -2.80
C GLN A 83 -1.40 -9.67 -1.45
N THR A 84 -0.07 -9.56 -1.31
CA THR A 84 0.55 -9.59 0.01
C THR A 84 0.46 -8.19 0.60
N VAL A 85 -0.66 -7.92 1.27
CA VAL A 85 -0.89 -6.66 1.96
C VAL A 85 -0.24 -6.75 3.34
N THR A 86 0.74 -5.90 3.60
CA THR A 86 1.43 -5.86 4.89
C THR A 86 0.88 -4.72 5.74
N ALA A 87 0.78 -4.94 7.05
CA ALA A 87 0.43 -3.87 7.98
C ALA A 87 1.47 -2.74 7.94
N LEU A 88 1.04 -1.50 8.17
CA LEU A 88 1.98 -0.38 8.31
C LEU A 88 3.00 -0.65 9.42
N PRO A 89 4.30 -0.42 9.17
CA PRO A 89 5.32 -0.70 10.17
C PRO A 89 5.25 0.29 11.32
N LYS A 90 5.63 -0.17 12.52
CA LYS A 90 5.66 0.68 13.72
C LYS A 90 7.06 1.23 13.92
N ALA A 91 7.18 2.56 13.96
CA ALA A 91 8.43 3.22 14.31
C ALA A 91 8.79 3.00 15.79
N SER A 92 10.08 2.82 16.08
CA SER A 92 10.62 2.67 17.43
C SER A 92 11.74 3.66 17.68
N VAL A 93 11.76 4.29 18.86
CA VAL A 93 12.79 5.27 19.24
C VAL A 93 13.74 4.66 20.26
N LYS A 94 15.04 4.81 20.04
CA LYS A 94 16.11 4.38 20.94
C LYS A 94 17.07 5.52 21.21
N ILE A 95 17.62 5.57 22.43
CA ILE A 95 18.73 6.47 22.75
C ILE A 95 20.02 5.82 22.22
N VAL A 96 20.81 6.59 21.47
CA VAL A 96 22.10 6.13 20.92
C VAL A 96 23.29 6.90 21.48
N THR A 97 23.06 7.86 22.39
CA THR A 97 24.13 8.47 23.17
C THR A 97 24.78 7.42 24.06
N THR A 98 26.10 7.30 23.99
CA THR A 98 26.90 6.35 24.78
C THR A 98 27.30 6.88 26.16
N GLN A 99 27.04 8.17 26.44
CA GLN A 99 27.26 8.75 27.76
C GLN A 99 26.16 8.28 28.73
N ASP A 100 26.59 7.60 29.78
CA ASP A 100 25.77 7.16 30.91
C ASP A 100 26.60 7.39 32.20
N PRO A 101 26.08 8.11 33.22
CA PRO A 101 24.76 8.70 33.34
C PRO A 101 24.55 9.99 32.51
N LEU A 102 23.30 10.24 32.14
CA LEU A 102 22.87 11.47 31.49
C LEU A 102 22.58 12.58 32.53
N TYR A 103 23.02 13.80 32.25
CA TYR A 103 22.83 14.96 33.13
C TYR A 103 22.00 16.05 32.44
N PHE A 104 21.36 16.92 33.24
CA PHE A 104 20.72 18.14 32.73
C PHE A 104 21.72 19.00 31.96
N GLY A 105 21.28 19.58 30.85
CA GLY A 105 22.10 20.35 29.92
C GLY A 105 22.92 19.50 28.94
N THR A 106 22.92 18.16 29.07
CA THR A 106 23.59 17.29 28.09
C THR A 106 22.74 17.11 26.84
N THR A 107 23.44 16.84 25.74
CA THR A 107 22.82 16.61 24.44
C THR A 107 22.65 15.12 24.20
N VAL A 108 21.41 14.70 23.99
CA VAL A 108 21.03 13.30 23.76
C VAL A 108 20.68 13.10 22.29
N LYS A 109 21.23 12.06 21.69
CA LYS A 109 20.94 11.61 20.34
C LYS A 109 19.96 10.45 20.39
N LEU A 110 18.84 10.64 19.71
CA LEU A 110 17.80 9.64 19.52
C LEU A 110 17.89 9.08 18.11
N HIS A 111 17.54 7.81 17.96
CA HIS A 111 17.43 7.13 16.69
C HIS A 111 16.03 6.54 16.54
N CYS A 112 15.35 6.88 15.46
CA CYS A 112 14.06 6.33 15.09
C CYS A 112 14.29 5.25 14.02
N ASP A 113 13.87 4.04 14.33
CA ASP A 113 13.99 2.88 13.46
C ASP A 113 12.62 2.37 13.02
N ILE A 114 12.51 2.12 11.72
CA ILE A 114 11.37 1.45 11.08
C ILE A 114 11.99 0.22 10.42
N SER A 115 11.95 -0.90 11.14
CA SER A 115 12.64 -2.12 10.76
C SER A 115 12.15 -2.64 9.40
N ASP A 116 13.03 -3.30 8.65
CA ASP A 116 12.79 -3.97 7.36
C ASP A 116 12.41 -3.09 6.16
N PHE A 117 12.27 -1.76 6.32
CA PHE A 117 11.85 -0.87 5.24
C PHE A 117 12.75 0.37 5.07
N THR A 118 12.82 0.89 3.84
CA THR A 118 13.61 2.08 3.48
C THR A 118 12.72 3.12 2.76
N GLY A 119 13.20 4.36 2.61
CA GLY A 119 12.46 5.42 1.90
C GLY A 119 11.47 6.23 2.74
N TRP A 120 11.38 5.97 4.05
CA TRP A 120 10.52 6.74 4.95
C TRP A 120 11.07 8.14 5.26
N THR A 121 10.17 9.12 5.29
CA THR A 121 10.44 10.46 5.85
C THR A 121 10.09 10.46 7.33
N TYR A 122 11.01 10.93 8.17
CA TYR A 122 10.84 10.92 9.62
C TYR A 122 10.24 12.25 10.10
N HIS A 123 9.38 12.19 11.10
CA HIS A 123 8.89 13.37 11.81
C HIS A 123 9.06 13.13 13.30
N TRP A 124 9.65 14.10 13.99
CA TRP A 124 9.96 13.99 15.42
C TRP A 124 9.03 14.88 16.23
N LEU A 125 8.43 14.30 17.27
CA LEU A 125 7.62 15.00 18.25
C LEU A 125 8.25 14.83 19.63
N ILE A 126 8.54 15.93 20.31
CA ILE A 126 9.01 15.97 21.69
C ILE A 126 7.95 16.68 22.50
N ASN A 127 7.48 16.08 23.59
CA ASN A 127 6.41 16.65 24.42
C ASN A 127 5.16 17.07 23.61
N LYS A 128 4.86 16.32 22.54
CA LYS A 128 3.79 16.58 21.55
C LYS A 128 4.02 17.77 20.61
N GLU A 129 5.18 18.42 20.66
CA GLU A 129 5.57 19.49 19.73
C GLU A 129 6.49 18.93 18.64
N GLN A 130 6.19 19.29 17.39
CA GLN A 130 6.97 18.83 16.25
C GLN A 130 8.27 19.63 16.10
N ILE A 131 9.38 18.93 15.93
CA ILE A 131 10.66 19.57 15.57
C ILE A 131 10.62 19.94 14.09
N SER A 132 10.48 21.22 13.80
CA SER A 132 10.39 21.72 12.43
C SER A 132 11.66 21.42 11.63
N GLY A 133 11.50 20.91 10.40
CA GLY A 133 12.60 20.62 9.48
C GLY A 133 13.42 19.37 9.78
N GLN A 134 13.17 18.66 10.89
CA GLN A 134 13.90 17.43 11.21
C GLN A 134 13.27 16.22 10.51
N THR A 135 13.93 15.72 9.47
CA THR A 135 13.50 14.56 8.67
C THR A 135 14.46 13.37 8.69
N SER A 136 15.55 13.47 9.45
CA SER A 136 16.54 12.40 9.58
C SER A 136 16.06 11.28 10.51
N LYS A 137 16.61 10.07 10.31
CA LYS A 137 16.51 8.93 11.24
C LYS A 137 17.01 9.25 12.64
N THR A 138 17.79 10.32 12.82
CA THR A 138 18.30 10.72 14.13
C THR A 138 17.90 12.15 14.46
N ALA A 139 17.44 12.36 15.68
CA ALA A 139 17.21 13.68 16.26
C ALA A 139 18.10 13.89 17.49
N THR A 140 18.34 15.15 17.81
CA THR A 140 19.17 15.55 18.94
C THR A 140 18.35 16.47 19.84
N ILE A 141 18.39 16.23 21.14
CA ILE A 141 17.63 16.97 22.16
C ILE A 141 18.56 17.38 23.30
N SER A 142 18.20 18.44 24.01
CA SER A 142 18.86 18.83 25.26
C SER A 142 17.99 18.42 26.45
N LEU A 143 18.58 17.80 27.47
CA LEU A 143 17.91 17.41 28.72
C LEU A 143 17.78 18.55 29.71
#